data_AF-A0A2N1DEM4-F1
#
_entry.id   AF-A0A2N1DEM4-F1
#
_cell.length_a   1.000
_cell.length_b   1.000
_cell.length_c   1.000
_cell.angle_alpha   90.00
_cell.angle_beta   90.00
_cell.angle_gamma   90.00
#
_symmetry.space_group_name_H-M   'P 1'
#
loop_
_entity.id
_entity.type
_entity.pdbx_description
1 polymer ?
#
loop_
_entity_poly.entity_id
_entity_poly.type
_entity_poly.pdbx_seq_one_letter_code
_entity_poly.pdbx_strand_id
1 'polypeptide(L)'
;MGFCRARTHSSNTSVFLTERSLYVYVLDAQKEDNQARDLHWLNTIKSYSANSPIIVVVNHTDQNLNYRFDMQRYNDDFQIVDVLYTSACNLNTLSEQAKNHLGESIDKLRNAITIQLPRLPGIDRGLPESWHQIKNAMEGYKQTQNVIEKDVYESECQKAGISAKPLQTALLKILNSIGTVVAYPNDFRLKLTQILKPEWVTTAVYKIVRSVSDNPGIYSEQAIGEVLNGEYSHTHQQWLVDLLIKFELGFRLPEKNDLLIPMRLRSDMPVFAKPLYQKGLNIRFNYHRQGLLKFNVLPQLIVRMHDYVDQKTSRYWRHGMFVCLNDCHGVIIADEPKQSIEIFLTQRNENARTLLQWIRSNLAKVEESQTKASRDNNLPYLEEIALFNESYSEVVGYTNYQRIERAYEKGRETINLEIKDSKTGDADDKDFNVAELLGLYKDKDEKKFEPINFTKFLINVLLNLTELRAKIIDEQEDDINDRLRESLRSGGFSIADQSRGGFSGSGKGVGERDLVVRDQFGQQASIIEAMILKSAVKDTIQNHYQKVVNHYNTQGNPYDFLVTYAKVKNFEGLWKRYQVNIKNIDDITDSFTDKLSIKVGSTTVDIDDSDHKRKIIHILVNFGVKPE
;
A
#
# COMPACT_ATOMS: atom_id res chain seq x y z
N MET A 1 16.99 26.35 -7.21
CA MET A 1 15.90 26.06 -8.18
C MET A 1 14.56 26.34 -7.52
N GLY A 2 13.75 27.25 -8.06
CA GLY A 2 12.39 27.49 -7.57
C GLY A 2 11.43 26.46 -8.16
N PHE A 3 10.91 25.55 -7.35
CA PHE A 3 9.95 24.54 -7.79
C PHE A 3 8.52 25.08 -7.61
N CYS A 4 7.92 25.58 -8.69
CA CYS A 4 6.53 26.05 -8.70
C CYS A 4 5.53 24.88 -8.63
N ARG A 5 4.33 25.15 -8.06
CA ARG A 5 3.13 24.30 -7.82
C ARG A 5 2.95 22.99 -8.61
N ALA A 6 3.39 22.89 -9.86
CA ALA A 6 3.46 21.63 -10.60
C ALA A 6 4.76 20.90 -10.26
N ARG A 7 4.79 20.20 -9.12
CA ARG A 7 5.95 19.40 -8.67
C ARG A 7 6.00 18.08 -9.43
N THR A 8 6.35 18.16 -10.71
CA THR A 8 6.56 17.03 -11.63
C THR A 8 7.80 16.19 -11.30
N HIS A 9 8.46 16.45 -10.18
CA HIS A 9 9.74 15.84 -9.84
C HIS A 9 9.73 15.07 -8.53
N SER A 10 8.63 14.98 -7.77
CA SER A 10 8.67 14.51 -6.36
C SER A 10 9.33 13.15 -6.16
N SER A 11 9.14 12.21 -7.08
CA SER A 11 9.69 10.86 -7.01
C SER A 11 11.17 10.77 -7.42
N ASN A 12 11.69 11.78 -8.13
CA ASN A 12 13.11 11.94 -8.47
C ASN A 12 13.84 12.86 -7.47
N THR A 13 13.10 13.82 -6.87
CA THR A 13 13.57 14.76 -5.84
C THR A 13 13.44 14.24 -4.42
N SER A 14 13.02 13.01 -4.20
CA SER A 14 13.11 12.36 -2.88
C SER A 14 14.56 12.29 -2.35
N VAL A 15 15.56 12.60 -3.20
CA VAL A 15 16.96 12.78 -2.80
C VAL A 15 17.34 14.26 -2.58
N PHE A 16 16.71 15.21 -3.28
CA PHE A 16 16.97 16.66 -3.16
C PHE A 16 16.20 17.34 -2.02
N LEU A 17 15.05 16.79 -1.63
CA LEU A 17 14.19 17.27 -0.56
C LEU A 17 14.31 16.27 0.61
N THR A 18 15.46 16.26 1.28
CA THR A 18 15.80 15.29 2.34
C THR A 18 16.31 15.98 3.62
N GLU A 19 16.64 15.20 4.65
CA GLU A 19 17.25 15.65 5.92
C GLU A 19 18.56 16.44 5.78
N ARG A 20 19.11 16.60 4.57
CA ARG A 20 20.33 17.38 4.29
C ARG A 20 20.07 18.70 3.58
N SER A 21 18.83 19.19 3.62
CA SER A 21 18.43 20.42 2.96
C SER A 21 18.17 21.53 3.98
N LEU A 22 18.52 22.76 3.63
CA LEU A 22 18.09 23.99 4.31
C LEU A 22 16.86 24.53 3.56
N TYR A 23 15.76 24.72 4.26
CA TYR A 23 14.54 25.26 3.67
C TYR A 23 14.42 26.76 3.94
N VAL A 24 13.99 27.51 2.93
CA VAL A 24 13.70 28.94 3.05
C VAL A 24 12.21 29.13 2.77
N TYR A 25 11.44 29.49 3.80
CA TYR A 25 10.02 29.77 3.68
C TYR A 25 9.81 31.28 3.50
N VAL A 26 9.39 31.70 2.31
CA VAL A 26 9.21 33.11 1.98
C VAL A 26 7.75 33.53 2.13
N LEU A 27 7.53 34.54 2.97
CA LEU A 27 6.25 35.14 3.31
C LEU A 27 6.14 36.56 2.75
N ASP A 28 4.93 37.08 2.66
CA ASP A 28 4.64 38.43 2.19
C ASP A 28 4.02 39.23 3.34
N ALA A 29 4.72 40.26 3.83
CA ALA A 29 4.30 41.09 4.96
C ALA A 29 3.01 41.90 4.70
N GLN A 30 2.62 42.06 3.43
CA GLN A 30 1.40 42.76 3.05
C GLN A 30 0.15 41.90 3.23
N LYS A 31 0.32 40.58 3.23
CA LYS A 31 -0.81 39.67 3.38
C LYS A 31 -1.17 39.54 4.85
N GLU A 32 -2.47 39.47 5.12
CA GLU A 32 -2.96 39.14 6.44
C GLU A 32 -2.37 37.81 6.93
N ASP A 33 -2.21 37.72 8.26
CA ASP A 33 -1.77 36.51 8.90
C ASP A 33 -2.74 35.36 8.59
N ASN A 34 -2.19 34.30 8.00
CA ASN A 34 -2.96 33.14 7.60
C ASN A 34 -2.28 31.88 8.14
N GLN A 35 -2.70 31.50 9.34
CA GLN A 35 -2.18 30.34 10.05
C GLN A 35 -2.39 29.05 9.24
N ALA A 36 -3.50 28.91 8.51
CA ALA A 36 -3.76 27.74 7.68
C ALA A 36 -2.76 27.61 6.53
N ARG A 37 -2.39 28.73 5.89
CA ARG A 37 -1.34 28.78 4.86
C ARG A 37 0.02 28.42 5.44
N ASP A 38 0.38 28.99 6.58
CA ASP A 38 1.69 28.78 7.20
C ASP A 38 1.85 27.33 7.66
N LEU A 39 0.84 26.79 8.35
CA LEU A 39 0.78 25.37 8.70
C LEU A 39 0.84 24.47 7.46
N HIS A 40 0.16 24.82 6.36
CA HIS A 40 0.23 24.04 5.12
C HIS A 40 1.65 23.95 4.56
N TRP A 41 2.37 25.07 4.48
CA TRP A 41 3.75 25.08 3.94
C TRP A 41 4.77 24.47 4.90
N LEU A 42 4.65 24.72 6.20
CA LEU A 42 5.51 24.11 7.21
C LEU A 42 5.30 22.59 7.27
N ASN A 43 4.05 22.10 7.27
CA ASN A 43 3.75 20.68 7.16
C ASN A 43 4.23 20.10 5.82
N THR A 44 4.16 20.86 4.74
CA THR A 44 4.76 20.46 3.47
C THR A 44 6.25 20.22 3.63
N ILE A 45 7.01 21.15 4.22
CA ILE A 45 8.45 20.97 4.48
C ILE A 45 8.70 19.74 5.36
N LYS A 46 8.01 19.66 6.51
CA LYS A 46 8.10 18.55 7.47
C LYS A 46 7.85 17.19 6.83
N SER A 47 6.91 17.12 5.88
CA SER A 47 6.58 15.88 5.16
C SER A 47 7.70 15.35 4.24
N TYR A 48 8.66 16.20 3.86
CA TYR A 48 9.87 15.80 3.11
C TYR A 48 11.10 15.66 4.01
N SER A 49 11.16 16.45 5.08
CA SER A 49 12.25 16.38 6.06
C SER A 49 11.76 16.84 7.42
N ALA A 50 11.72 15.92 8.38
CA ALA A 50 11.30 16.22 9.73
C ALA A 50 12.32 17.08 10.50
N ASN A 51 13.61 16.93 10.16
CA ASN A 51 14.74 17.48 10.93
C ASN A 51 15.57 18.50 10.15
N SER A 52 15.03 19.06 9.07
CA SER A 52 15.74 20.10 8.32
C SER A 52 15.51 21.48 8.91
N PRO A 53 16.56 22.31 9.01
CA PRO A 53 16.42 23.69 9.46
C PRO A 53 15.60 24.52 8.47
N ILE A 54 14.77 25.42 9.00
CA ILE A 54 13.89 26.32 8.25
C ILE A 54 14.27 27.77 8.58
N ILE A 55 14.57 28.57 7.57
CA ILE A 55 14.68 30.03 7.69
C ILE A 55 13.40 30.63 7.14
N VAL A 56 12.70 31.41 7.95
CA VAL A 56 11.53 32.18 7.51
C VAL A 56 12.00 33.53 7.01
N VAL A 57 11.59 33.92 5.80
CA VAL A 57 11.93 35.19 5.18
C VAL A 57 10.64 35.97 4.92
N VAL A 58 10.41 37.00 5.70
CA VAL A 58 9.30 37.92 5.55
C VAL A 58 9.68 39.00 4.53
N ASN A 59 9.21 38.85 3.30
CA ASN A 59 9.44 39.79 2.21
C ASN A 59 8.42 40.94 2.22
N HIS A 60 8.69 42.01 1.46
CA HIS A 60 7.87 43.23 1.37
C HIS A 60 7.66 43.95 2.71
N THR A 61 8.61 43.79 3.64
CA THR A 61 8.51 44.43 4.97
C THR A 61 8.57 45.97 4.89
N ASP A 62 9.08 46.53 3.79
CA ASP A 62 9.04 47.97 3.50
C ASP A 62 7.61 48.53 3.43
N GLN A 63 6.64 47.71 3.04
CA GLN A 63 5.22 48.08 2.96
C GLN A 63 4.49 47.87 4.29
N ASN A 64 5.01 47.01 5.17
CA ASN A 64 4.43 46.74 6.50
C ASN A 64 5.52 46.43 7.53
N LEU A 65 6.11 47.48 8.11
CA LEU A 65 7.20 47.38 9.10
C LEU A 65 6.77 46.74 10.42
N ASN A 66 5.47 46.67 10.69
CA ASN A 66 4.91 46.17 11.95
C ASN A 66 4.58 44.68 11.91
N TYR A 67 4.60 44.04 10.73
CA TYR A 67 4.36 42.61 10.60
C TYR A 67 5.36 41.82 11.45
N ARG A 68 4.88 40.83 12.21
CA ARG A 68 5.72 39.93 13.01
C ARG A 68 5.28 38.50 12.81
N PHE A 69 6.22 37.64 12.45
CA PHE A 69 5.96 36.20 12.40
C PHE A 69 6.02 35.60 13.80
N ASP A 70 4.95 34.93 14.22
CA ASP A 70 4.83 34.25 15.52
C ASP A 70 5.64 32.94 15.51
N MET A 71 6.96 33.06 15.70
CA MET A 71 7.86 31.91 15.74
C MET A 71 7.55 30.95 16.90
N GLN A 72 7.15 31.48 18.06
CA GLN A 72 6.90 30.67 19.26
C GLN A 72 5.81 29.62 19.03
N ARG A 73 4.75 29.97 18.29
CA ARG A 73 3.66 29.05 17.94
C ARG A 73 4.12 27.81 17.18
N TYR A 74 5.16 27.91 16.37
CA TYR A 74 5.59 26.86 15.45
C TYR A 74 6.85 26.13 15.90
N ASN A 75 7.51 26.63 16.95
CA ASN A 75 8.85 26.18 17.35
C ASN A 75 8.87 24.75 17.90
N ASP A 76 7.76 24.29 18.48
CA ASP A 76 7.64 22.93 19.02
C ASP A 76 7.50 21.88 17.91
N ASP A 77 6.87 22.25 16.78
CA ASP A 77 6.54 21.33 15.69
C ASP A 77 7.52 21.38 14.51
N PHE A 78 8.25 22.51 14.36
CA PHE A 78 9.09 22.80 13.19
C PHE A 78 10.43 23.41 13.62
N GLN A 79 11.52 23.00 12.96
CA GLN A 79 12.87 23.51 13.24
C GLN A 79 13.14 24.86 12.57
N ILE A 80 12.40 25.88 12.99
CA ILE A 80 12.64 27.26 12.55
C ILE A 80 13.89 27.77 13.26
N VAL A 81 14.95 28.07 12.50
CA VAL A 81 16.25 28.48 13.05
C VAL A 81 16.46 29.99 13.03
N ASP A 82 15.74 30.70 12.16
CA ASP A 82 15.81 32.15 12.05
C ASP A 82 14.57 32.73 11.35
N VAL A 83 14.26 33.99 11.65
CA VAL A 83 13.18 34.77 11.01
C VAL A 83 13.76 36.11 10.57
N LEU A 84 13.84 36.31 9.26
CA LEU A 84 14.47 37.48 8.66
C LEU A 84 13.45 38.33 7.93
N TYR A 85 13.55 39.64 8.11
CA TYR A 85 12.68 40.62 7.47
C TYR A 85 13.45 41.29 6.34
N THR A 86 12.90 41.23 5.13
CA THR A 86 13.53 41.73 3.91
C THR A 86 12.54 42.42 2.98
N SER A 87 13.08 43.12 1.99
CA SER A 87 12.32 43.55 0.82
C SER A 87 13.22 43.66 -0.40
N ALA A 88 12.74 43.19 -1.55
CA ALA A 88 13.41 43.33 -2.84
C ALA A 88 13.08 44.69 -3.48
N CYS A 89 13.44 45.79 -2.81
CA CYS A 89 13.21 47.15 -3.29
C CYS A 89 14.48 48.01 -3.27
N ASN A 90 14.44 49.16 -3.97
CA ASN A 90 15.54 50.10 -3.94
C ASN A 90 15.60 50.77 -2.56
N LEU A 91 16.58 50.40 -1.74
CA LEU A 91 16.74 50.95 -0.39
C LEU A 91 16.85 52.48 -0.38
N ASN A 92 17.37 53.09 -1.46
CA ASN A 92 17.51 54.55 -1.56
C ASN A 92 16.17 55.28 -1.65
N THR A 93 15.09 54.60 -2.06
CA THR A 93 13.75 55.19 -2.19
C THR A 93 12.89 55.02 -0.93
N LEU A 94 13.42 54.40 0.12
CA LEU A 94 12.71 54.15 1.38
C LEU A 94 12.91 55.30 2.39
N SER A 95 12.02 55.37 3.37
CA SER A 95 12.19 56.25 4.53
C SER A 95 13.42 55.84 5.36
N GLU A 96 14.03 56.77 6.09
CA GLU A 96 15.20 56.48 6.95
C GLU A 96 14.92 55.37 7.97
N GLN A 97 13.70 55.30 8.51
CA GLN A 97 13.27 54.22 9.41
C GLN A 97 13.27 52.85 8.71
N ALA A 98 12.75 52.77 7.48
CA ALA A 98 12.73 51.54 6.71
C ALA A 98 14.13 51.12 6.25
N LYS A 99 15.00 52.07 5.89
CA LYS A 99 16.42 51.81 5.59
C LYS A 99 17.15 51.25 6.79
N ASN A 100 16.98 51.83 7.98
CA ASN A 100 17.60 51.30 9.20
C ASN A 100 17.11 49.88 9.55
N HIS A 101 15.86 49.57 9.22
CA HIS A 101 15.30 48.24 9.44
C HIS A 101 15.78 47.20 8.40
N LEU A 102 15.93 47.60 7.13
CA LEU A 102 16.12 46.69 5.98
C LEU A 102 17.50 46.73 5.32
N GLY A 103 18.33 47.74 5.62
CA GLY A 103 19.51 48.14 4.85
C GLY A 103 20.59 47.08 4.63
N GLU A 104 20.54 45.99 5.39
CA GLU A 104 21.45 44.83 5.27
C GLU A 104 20.69 43.49 5.29
N SER A 105 19.38 43.50 5.03
CA SER A 105 18.52 42.32 5.19
C SER A 105 18.95 41.13 4.32
N ILE A 106 19.41 41.38 3.10
CA ILE A 106 19.91 40.34 2.19
C ILE A 106 21.26 39.79 2.66
N ASP A 107 22.13 40.62 3.21
CA ASP A 107 23.41 40.16 3.77
C ASP A 107 23.18 39.37 5.07
N LYS A 108 22.21 39.76 5.89
CA LYS A 108 21.74 38.94 7.04
C LYS A 108 21.23 37.58 6.59
N LEU A 109 20.45 37.50 5.51
CA LEU A 109 20.02 36.22 4.92
C LEU A 109 21.20 35.39 4.43
N ARG A 110 22.16 36.00 3.72
CA ARG A 110 23.38 35.29 3.28
C ARG A 110 24.16 34.75 4.48
N ASN A 111 24.28 35.53 5.55
CA ASN A 111 24.97 35.12 6.78
C ASN A 111 24.23 33.98 7.49
N ALA A 112 22.90 34.06 7.63
CA ALA A 112 22.10 32.99 8.21
C ALA A 112 22.25 31.67 7.44
N ILE A 113 22.19 31.72 6.10
CA ILE A 113 22.45 30.55 5.24
C ILE A 113 23.86 30.01 5.47
N THR A 114 24.87 30.89 5.49
CA THR A 114 26.28 30.51 5.68
C THR A 114 26.53 29.86 7.05
N ILE A 115 25.82 30.28 8.09
CA ILE A 115 25.90 29.69 9.44
C ILE A 115 25.23 28.31 9.49
N GLN A 116 24.12 28.12 8.77
CA GLN A 116 23.36 26.87 8.82
C GLN A 116 23.94 25.77 7.92
N LEU A 117 24.53 26.13 6.77
CA LEU A 117 25.06 25.15 5.83
C LEU A 117 26.05 24.15 6.48
N PRO A 118 27.09 24.56 7.25
CA PRO A 118 28.02 23.64 7.90
C PRO A 118 27.38 22.73 8.96
N ARG A 119 26.19 23.08 9.47
CA ARG A 119 25.46 22.30 10.49
C ARG A 119 24.61 21.19 9.85
N LEU A 120 24.44 21.19 8.53
CA LEU A 120 23.66 20.17 7.84
C LEU A 120 24.35 18.81 7.94
N PRO A 121 23.62 17.73 8.28
CA PRO A 121 24.21 16.41 8.47
C PRO A 121 24.97 15.91 7.22
N GLY A 122 26.26 15.60 7.38
CA GLY A 122 27.09 14.97 6.34
C GLY A 122 27.60 15.91 5.25
N ILE A 123 27.54 17.24 5.45
CA ILE A 123 28.16 18.21 4.54
C ILE A 123 29.69 18.25 4.66
N ASP A 124 30.22 17.86 5.82
CA ASP A 124 31.65 17.74 6.15
C ASP A 124 32.28 16.43 5.67
N ARG A 125 31.49 15.56 5.03
CA ARG A 125 31.95 14.26 4.58
C ARG A 125 33.05 14.40 3.52
N GLY A 126 34.26 13.98 3.89
CA GLY A 126 35.38 13.89 2.95
C GLY A 126 35.07 12.93 1.79
N LEU A 127 35.27 13.40 0.56
CA LEU A 127 35.20 12.59 -0.65
C LEU A 127 36.61 12.43 -1.24
N PRO A 128 36.91 11.29 -1.90
CA PRO A 128 38.19 11.12 -2.58
C PRO A 128 38.41 12.18 -3.66
N GLU A 129 39.65 12.66 -3.82
CA GLU A 129 39.99 13.66 -4.84
C GLU A 129 39.65 13.17 -6.27
N SER A 130 39.82 11.88 -6.54
CA SER A 130 39.46 11.27 -7.82
C SER A 130 37.98 11.44 -8.16
N TRP A 131 37.09 11.48 -7.16
CA TRP A 131 35.66 11.71 -7.37
C TRP A 131 35.37 13.17 -7.69
N HIS A 132 36.09 14.08 -7.06
CA HIS A 132 35.99 15.51 -7.32
C HIS A 132 36.47 15.85 -8.75
N GLN A 133 37.55 15.23 -9.21
CA GLN A 133 38.04 15.34 -10.59
C GLN A 133 36.97 14.92 -11.61
N ILE A 134 36.33 13.75 -11.40
CA ILE A 134 35.28 13.26 -12.29
C ILE A 134 34.04 14.17 -12.25
N LYS A 135 33.66 14.67 -11.06
CA LYS A 135 32.56 15.64 -10.93
C LYS A 135 32.83 16.88 -11.80
N ASN A 136 34.00 17.48 -11.68
CA ASN A 136 34.38 18.68 -12.44
C ASN A 136 34.43 18.40 -13.95
N ALA A 137 34.92 17.23 -14.36
CA ALA A 137 34.89 16.81 -15.76
C ALA A 137 33.44 16.74 -16.28
N MET A 138 32.53 16.08 -15.54
CA MET A 138 31.11 15.99 -15.92
C MET A 138 30.42 17.36 -15.99
N GLU A 139 30.75 18.29 -15.08
CA GLU A 139 30.24 19.66 -15.12
C GLU A 139 30.78 20.43 -16.33
N GLY A 140 32.05 20.24 -16.69
CA GLY A 140 32.66 20.81 -17.89
C GLY A 140 31.97 20.35 -19.17
N TYR A 141 31.76 19.04 -19.36
CA TYR A 141 31.03 18.51 -20.52
C TYR A 141 29.61 19.08 -20.64
N LYS A 142 28.95 19.34 -19.51
CA LYS A 142 27.57 19.87 -19.48
C LYS A 142 27.42 21.32 -19.90
N GLN A 143 28.51 22.06 -20.01
CA GLN A 143 28.47 23.41 -20.55
C GLN A 143 28.16 23.41 -22.04
N THR A 144 28.54 22.36 -22.76
CA THR A 144 28.38 22.25 -24.22
C THR A 144 27.47 21.10 -24.66
N GLN A 145 27.30 20.06 -23.83
CA GLN A 145 26.55 18.85 -24.17
C GLN A 145 25.41 18.58 -23.17
N ASN A 146 24.24 18.18 -23.69
CA ASN A 146 23.10 17.77 -22.86
C ASN A 146 23.16 16.28 -22.48
N VAL A 147 23.89 15.49 -23.27
CA VAL A 147 24.01 14.04 -23.18
C VAL A 147 25.48 13.67 -23.21
N ILE A 148 25.93 12.93 -22.21
CA ILE A 148 27.30 12.40 -22.13
C ILE A 148 27.21 10.89 -22.31
N GLU A 149 27.94 10.35 -23.29
CA GLU A 149 28.00 8.91 -23.50
C GLU A 149 28.72 8.21 -22.34
N LYS A 150 28.27 7.00 -22.04
CA LYS A 150 28.77 6.20 -20.94
C LYS A 150 30.26 5.93 -21.08
N ASP A 151 30.74 5.69 -22.29
CA ASP A 151 32.14 5.37 -22.56
C ASP A 151 33.06 6.58 -22.25
N VAL A 152 32.57 7.80 -22.47
CA VAL A 152 33.27 9.04 -22.05
C VAL A 152 33.41 9.07 -20.54
N TYR A 153 32.34 8.79 -19.80
CA TYR A 153 32.40 8.71 -18.34
C TYR A 153 33.28 7.58 -17.82
N GLU A 154 33.20 6.38 -18.40
CA GLU A 154 34.06 5.25 -18.03
C GLU A 154 35.54 5.59 -18.28
N SER A 155 35.86 6.32 -19.36
CA SER A 155 37.21 6.83 -19.66
C SER A 155 37.70 7.86 -18.64
N GLU A 156 36.88 8.84 -18.27
CA GLU A 156 37.22 9.81 -17.21
C GLU A 156 37.44 9.12 -15.86
N CYS A 157 36.63 8.11 -15.54
CA CYS A 157 36.84 7.29 -14.35
C CYS A 157 38.20 6.58 -14.37
N GLN A 158 38.58 5.99 -15.52
CA GLN A 158 39.88 5.32 -15.66
C GLN A 158 41.05 6.29 -15.52
N LYS A 159 40.97 7.48 -16.12
CA LYS A 159 42.00 8.54 -15.99
C LYS A 159 42.20 8.96 -14.53
N ALA A 160 41.12 9.04 -13.75
CA ALA A 160 41.15 9.35 -12.32
C ALA A 160 41.47 8.14 -11.42
N GLY A 161 41.85 6.99 -11.98
CA GLY A 161 42.27 5.79 -11.23
C GLY A 161 41.11 4.90 -10.73
N ILE A 162 39.89 5.07 -11.24
CA ILE A 162 38.71 4.28 -10.86
C ILE A 162 38.35 3.29 -11.97
N SER A 163 39.00 2.13 -11.97
CA SER A 163 38.79 1.09 -12.99
C SER A 163 37.62 0.13 -12.67
N ALA A 164 37.30 -0.07 -11.39
CA ALA A 164 36.29 -1.05 -10.98
C ALA A 164 34.86 -0.56 -11.27
N LYS A 165 34.10 -1.32 -12.08
CA LYS A 165 32.69 -0.97 -12.43
C LYS A 165 31.76 -0.74 -11.23
N PRO A 166 31.86 -1.49 -10.11
CA PRO A 166 31.05 -1.20 -8.92
C PRO A 166 31.32 0.19 -8.33
N LEU A 167 32.59 0.63 -8.31
CA LEU A 167 32.97 1.96 -7.81
C LEU A 167 32.47 3.06 -8.74
N GLN A 168 32.60 2.88 -10.06
CA GLN A 168 32.03 3.80 -11.05
C GLN A 168 30.51 3.94 -10.89
N THR A 169 29.81 2.81 -10.71
CA THR A 169 28.35 2.81 -10.48
C THR A 169 27.97 3.53 -9.18
N ALA A 170 28.74 3.35 -8.11
CA ALA A 170 28.53 4.04 -6.83
C ALA A 170 28.76 5.55 -6.96
N LEU A 171 29.83 5.97 -7.62
CA LEU A 171 30.10 7.39 -7.91
C LEU A 171 28.97 8.00 -8.73
N LEU A 172 28.52 7.33 -9.79
CA LEU A 172 27.43 7.82 -10.63
C LEU A 172 26.13 8.01 -9.84
N LYS A 173 25.82 7.10 -8.90
CA LYS A 173 24.69 7.27 -7.96
C LYS A 173 24.85 8.50 -7.08
N ILE A 174 26.06 8.80 -6.63
CA ILE A 174 26.35 9.97 -5.79
C ILE A 174 26.20 11.26 -6.60
N LEU A 175 26.79 11.32 -7.80
CA LEU A 175 26.61 12.45 -8.72
C LEU A 175 25.12 12.68 -9.07
N ASN A 176 24.36 11.60 -9.21
CA ASN A 176 22.91 11.66 -9.40
C ASN A 176 22.19 12.21 -8.16
N SER A 177 22.59 11.76 -6.96
CA SER A 177 21.99 12.19 -5.70
C SER A 177 22.20 13.68 -5.37
N ILE A 178 23.35 14.24 -5.75
CA ILE A 178 23.65 15.67 -5.56
C ILE A 178 23.18 16.53 -6.73
N GLY A 179 22.62 15.91 -7.77
CA GLY A 179 22.06 16.63 -8.93
C GLY A 179 23.08 17.19 -9.89
N THR A 180 24.34 16.73 -9.81
CA THR A 180 25.29 17.02 -10.87
C THR A 180 24.85 16.35 -12.16
N VAL A 181 24.28 15.13 -12.12
CA VAL A 181 23.85 14.38 -13.31
C VAL A 181 22.51 13.67 -13.13
N VAL A 182 21.91 13.24 -14.24
CA VAL A 182 20.77 12.31 -14.24
C VAL A 182 21.20 11.00 -14.90
N ALA A 183 21.20 9.90 -14.14
CA ALA A 183 21.58 8.58 -14.65
C ALA A 183 20.97 7.42 -13.83
N TYR A 184 20.54 6.35 -14.50
CA TYR A 184 19.95 5.16 -13.88
C TYR A 184 20.64 3.87 -14.32
N PRO A 185 21.88 3.62 -13.88
CA PRO A 185 22.70 2.50 -14.37
C PRO A 185 22.13 1.11 -14.07
N ASN A 186 21.22 1.01 -13.09
CA ASN A 186 20.63 -0.25 -12.62
C ASN A 186 19.23 -0.53 -13.20
N ASP A 187 18.65 0.37 -14.00
CA ASP A 187 17.30 0.19 -14.54
C ASP A 187 17.39 -0.29 -15.98
N PHE A 188 16.81 -1.46 -16.29
CA PHE A 188 16.92 -2.05 -17.62
C PHE A 188 16.36 -1.15 -18.74
N ARG A 189 15.26 -0.42 -18.48
CA ARG A 189 14.62 0.48 -19.46
C ARG A 189 15.43 1.74 -19.68
N LEU A 190 16.01 2.27 -18.60
CA LEU A 190 16.80 3.50 -18.64
C LEU A 190 18.30 3.29 -18.76
N LYS A 191 18.75 2.03 -18.92
CA LYS A 191 20.17 1.65 -19.05
C LYS A 191 20.84 2.22 -20.29
N LEU A 192 20.06 2.83 -21.18
CA LEU A 192 20.55 3.66 -22.28
C LEU A 192 21.76 4.47 -21.81
N THR A 193 22.80 4.41 -22.63
CA THR A 193 24.23 4.68 -22.41
C THR A 193 24.55 6.14 -22.08
N GLN A 194 23.67 6.85 -21.38
CA GLN A 194 23.65 8.30 -21.36
C GLN A 194 23.59 8.84 -19.94
N ILE A 195 24.48 9.77 -19.65
CA ILE A 195 24.51 10.59 -18.45
C ILE A 195 23.99 11.96 -18.88
N LEU A 196 22.85 12.38 -18.32
CA LEU A 196 22.13 13.53 -18.82
C LEU A 196 22.32 14.77 -17.95
N LYS A 197 22.15 15.93 -18.59
CA LYS A 197 22.06 17.23 -17.92
C LYS A 197 20.70 17.39 -17.23
N PRO A 198 20.65 17.62 -15.90
CA PRO A 198 19.40 17.75 -15.15
C PRO A 198 18.45 18.77 -15.74
N GLU A 199 18.93 19.97 -16.07
CA GLU A 199 18.09 21.05 -16.61
C GLU A 199 17.40 20.64 -17.90
N TRP A 200 18.11 19.91 -18.76
CA TRP A 200 17.58 19.40 -20.04
C TRP A 200 16.45 18.39 -19.82
N VAL A 201 16.64 17.44 -18.89
CA VAL A 201 15.58 16.49 -18.50
C VAL A 201 14.38 17.21 -17.90
N THR A 202 14.62 18.12 -16.94
CA THR A 202 13.53 18.84 -16.26
C THR A 202 12.73 19.71 -17.24
N THR A 203 13.41 20.33 -18.22
CA THR A 203 12.77 21.13 -19.27
C THR A 203 11.89 20.27 -20.15
N ALA A 204 12.34 19.08 -20.54
CA ALA A 204 11.57 18.14 -21.34
C ALA A 204 10.31 17.66 -20.59
N VAL A 205 10.46 17.22 -19.34
CA VAL A 205 9.32 16.81 -18.48
C VAL A 205 8.32 17.96 -18.35
N TYR A 206 8.80 19.18 -18.15
CA TYR A 206 7.94 20.35 -18.03
C TYR A 206 7.22 20.69 -19.32
N LYS A 207 7.89 20.58 -20.47
CA LYS A 207 7.27 20.74 -21.81
C LYS A 207 6.12 19.74 -21.99
N ILE A 208 6.34 18.46 -21.67
CA ILE A 208 5.29 17.42 -21.74
C ILE A 208 4.13 17.75 -20.79
N VAL A 209 4.42 18.00 -19.51
CA VAL A 209 3.35 18.18 -18.52
C VAL A 209 2.54 19.46 -18.78
N ARG A 210 3.15 20.49 -19.40
CA ARG A 210 2.46 21.73 -19.76
C ARG A 210 1.83 21.75 -21.13
N SER A 211 2.11 20.77 -21.99
CA SER A 211 1.51 20.76 -23.31
C SER A 211 0.00 20.61 -23.23
N VAL A 212 -0.65 21.25 -24.19
CA VAL A 212 -2.09 21.12 -24.41
C VAL A 212 -2.32 19.80 -25.13
N SER A 213 -3.33 19.06 -24.71
CA SER A 213 -3.78 17.84 -25.38
C SER A 213 -5.29 17.94 -25.59
N ASP A 214 -5.77 17.44 -26.72
CA ASP A 214 -7.19 17.32 -27.02
C ASP A 214 -7.91 16.43 -25.99
N ASN A 215 -7.19 15.46 -25.42
CA ASN A 215 -7.65 14.64 -24.31
C ASN A 215 -6.80 14.90 -23.06
N PRO A 216 -7.29 15.69 -22.09
CA PRO A 216 -6.50 16.13 -20.94
C PRO A 216 -5.83 14.98 -20.19
N GLY A 217 -4.49 14.99 -20.19
CA GLY A 217 -3.66 14.01 -19.50
C GLY A 217 -3.31 12.76 -20.31
N ILE A 218 -3.78 12.62 -21.55
CA ILE A 218 -3.37 11.56 -22.46
C ILE A 218 -2.54 12.17 -23.59
N TYR A 219 -1.38 11.58 -23.85
CA TYR A 219 -0.40 12.07 -24.80
C TYR A 219 0.02 10.94 -25.73
N SER A 220 -0.23 11.10 -27.03
CA SER A 220 0.26 10.19 -28.05
C SER A 220 1.76 10.35 -28.28
N GLU A 221 2.40 9.34 -28.85
CA GLU A 221 3.83 9.42 -29.19
C GLU A 221 4.11 10.58 -30.16
N GLN A 222 3.20 10.82 -31.12
CA GLN A 222 3.29 11.96 -32.03
C GLN A 222 3.23 13.30 -31.27
N ALA A 223 2.28 13.47 -30.36
CA ALA A 223 2.14 14.71 -29.59
C ALA A 223 3.38 14.96 -28.71
N ILE A 224 3.97 13.91 -28.13
CA ILE A 224 5.23 14.02 -27.38
C ILE A 224 6.37 14.44 -28.32
N GLY A 225 6.44 13.86 -29.52
CA GLY A 225 7.43 14.22 -30.53
C GLY A 225 7.33 15.68 -30.99
N GLU A 226 6.11 16.19 -31.15
CA GLU A 226 5.85 17.59 -31.50
C GLU A 226 6.23 18.55 -30.37
N VAL A 227 5.90 18.19 -29.12
CA VAL A 227 6.23 18.99 -27.91
C VAL A 227 7.73 19.01 -27.62
N LEU A 228 8.41 17.90 -27.88
CA LEU A 228 9.85 17.74 -27.71
C LEU A 228 10.62 17.93 -29.02
N ASN A 229 10.11 18.72 -29.95
CA ASN A 229 10.79 18.95 -31.22
C ASN A 229 12.20 19.59 -31.05
N GLY A 230 13.04 19.43 -32.07
CA GLY A 230 14.39 19.99 -32.11
C GLY A 230 15.45 19.11 -31.45
N GLU A 231 15.89 19.47 -30.24
CA GLU A 231 17.06 18.90 -29.55
C GLU A 231 16.86 17.48 -28.99
N TYR A 232 15.64 16.93 -29.02
CA TYR A 232 15.33 15.59 -28.52
C TYR A 232 15.11 14.62 -29.68
N SER A 233 15.99 13.63 -29.82
CA SER A 233 15.82 12.53 -30.77
C SER A 233 14.67 11.61 -30.34
N HIS A 234 14.18 10.76 -31.24
CA HIS A 234 13.17 9.75 -30.92
C HIS A 234 13.60 8.84 -29.76
N THR A 235 14.88 8.45 -29.72
CA THR A 235 15.43 7.66 -28.60
C THR A 235 15.38 8.44 -27.28
N HIS A 236 15.66 9.75 -27.30
CA HIS A 236 15.53 10.60 -26.12
C HIS A 236 14.08 10.72 -25.65
N GLN A 237 13.13 10.83 -26.59
CA GLN A 237 11.70 10.90 -26.28
C GLN A 237 11.22 9.62 -25.59
N GLN A 238 11.57 8.45 -26.13
CA GLN A 238 11.23 7.16 -25.50
C GLN A 238 11.86 7.03 -24.10
N TRP A 239 13.12 7.41 -23.96
CA TRP A 239 13.80 7.38 -22.66
C TRP A 239 13.12 8.30 -21.63
N LEU A 240 12.69 9.50 -22.04
CA LEU A 240 11.97 10.44 -21.18
C LEU A 240 10.60 9.90 -20.77
N VAL A 241 9.90 9.18 -21.66
CA VAL A 241 8.64 8.51 -21.31
C VAL A 241 8.89 7.41 -20.28
N ASP A 242 9.89 6.56 -20.49
CA ASP A 242 10.27 5.52 -19.54
C ASP A 242 10.71 6.10 -18.19
N LEU A 243 11.31 7.29 -18.20
CA LEU A 243 11.66 8.04 -17.00
C LEU A 243 10.40 8.43 -16.22
N LEU A 244 9.41 9.02 -16.89
CA LEU A 244 8.13 9.40 -16.27
C LEU A 244 7.43 8.17 -15.66
N ILE A 245 7.46 7.03 -16.35
CA ILE A 245 6.88 5.78 -15.88
C ILE A 245 7.63 5.24 -14.66
N LYS A 246 8.96 5.23 -14.70
CA LYS A 246 9.79 4.82 -13.54
C LYS A 246 9.47 5.64 -12.30
N PHE A 247 9.18 6.93 -12.47
CA PHE A 247 8.83 7.85 -11.39
C PHE A 247 7.36 7.83 -10.99
N GLU A 248 6.56 6.92 -11.56
CA GLU A 248 5.13 6.80 -11.29
C GLU A 248 4.39 8.12 -11.53
N LEU A 249 4.87 8.91 -12.51
CA LEU A 249 4.21 10.13 -12.96
C LEU A 249 3.20 9.86 -14.09
N GLY A 250 3.29 8.67 -14.68
CA GLY A 250 2.39 8.21 -15.72
C GLY A 250 2.56 6.72 -16.04
N PHE A 251 1.68 6.19 -16.87
CA PHE A 251 1.72 4.82 -17.38
C PHE A 251 1.24 4.77 -18.83
N ARG A 252 1.58 3.69 -19.54
CA ARG A 252 1.12 3.49 -20.92
C ARG A 252 -0.25 2.83 -20.94
N LEU A 253 -1.13 3.31 -21.80
CA LEU A 253 -2.43 2.70 -22.02
C LEU A 253 -2.30 1.44 -22.90
N PRO A 254 -2.92 0.31 -22.53
CA PRO A 254 -2.74 -0.96 -23.24
C PRO A 254 -3.14 -0.92 -24.73
N GLU A 255 -4.16 -0.13 -25.08
CA GLU A 255 -4.77 -0.15 -26.41
C GLU A 255 -3.93 0.57 -27.49
N LYS A 256 -3.30 1.70 -27.12
CA LYS A 256 -2.64 2.61 -28.08
C LYS A 256 -1.19 2.93 -27.76
N ASN A 257 -0.67 2.39 -26.65
CA ASN A 257 0.66 2.72 -26.12
C ASN A 257 0.84 4.20 -25.75
N ASP A 258 -0.24 4.99 -25.73
CA ASP A 258 -0.27 6.40 -25.33
C ASP A 258 0.13 6.56 -23.86
N LEU A 259 0.80 7.66 -23.54
CA LEU A 259 1.20 7.99 -22.18
C LEU A 259 0.06 8.73 -21.46
N LEU A 260 -0.37 8.19 -20.33
CA LEU A 260 -1.27 8.87 -19.42
C LEU A 260 -0.51 9.49 -18.25
N ILE A 261 -0.77 10.77 -17.96
CA ILE A 261 -0.23 11.52 -16.83
C ILE A 261 -1.39 11.91 -15.90
N PRO A 262 -1.59 11.24 -14.74
CA PRO A 262 -2.77 11.45 -13.89
C PRO A 262 -2.93 12.89 -13.39
N MET A 263 -1.82 13.59 -13.12
CA MET A 263 -1.85 15.00 -12.69
C MET A 263 -2.45 15.95 -13.74
N ARG A 264 -2.55 15.52 -15.00
CA ARG A 264 -3.05 16.30 -16.13
C ARG A 264 -4.47 15.93 -16.55
N LEU A 265 -5.06 14.95 -15.88
CA LEU A 265 -6.48 14.64 -16.01
C LEU A 265 -7.34 15.85 -15.67
N ARG A 266 -8.58 15.77 -16.15
CA ARG A 266 -9.64 16.71 -15.84
C ARG A 266 -9.87 16.84 -14.33
N SER A 267 -10.16 18.06 -13.86
CA SER A 267 -10.42 18.31 -12.44
C SER A 267 -11.87 18.01 -12.04
N ASP A 268 -12.82 18.05 -12.99
CA ASP A 268 -14.23 17.80 -12.69
C ASP A 268 -14.47 16.35 -12.30
N MET A 269 -15.17 16.16 -11.17
CA MET A 269 -15.63 14.86 -10.73
C MET A 269 -16.70 14.36 -11.71
N PRO A 270 -16.54 13.17 -12.29
CA PRO A 270 -17.56 12.55 -13.14
C PRO A 270 -18.88 12.36 -12.38
N VAL A 271 -20.02 12.44 -13.07
CA VAL A 271 -21.32 12.11 -12.47
C VAL A 271 -21.43 10.58 -12.34
N PHE A 272 -21.74 10.10 -11.14
CA PHE A 272 -22.00 8.68 -10.87
C PHE A 272 -23.07 8.53 -9.80
N ALA A 273 -23.70 7.34 -9.74
CA ALA A 273 -24.74 7.02 -8.77
C ALA A 273 -24.14 6.80 -7.37
N LYS A 274 -23.76 7.88 -6.69
CA LYS A 274 -23.18 7.88 -5.34
C LYS A 274 -23.92 6.96 -4.32
N PRO A 275 -25.26 6.87 -4.32
CA PRO A 275 -25.97 5.96 -3.41
C PRO A 275 -25.64 4.48 -3.61
N LEU A 276 -25.21 4.03 -4.80
CA LEU A 276 -24.79 2.64 -5.01
C LEU A 276 -23.48 2.32 -4.27
N TYR A 277 -22.56 3.28 -4.23
CA TYR A 277 -21.27 3.15 -3.58
C TYR A 277 -21.37 3.36 -2.07
N GLN A 278 -22.39 4.08 -1.60
CA GLN A 278 -22.56 4.34 -0.17
C GLN A 278 -23.05 3.12 0.61
N LYS A 279 -23.64 2.10 -0.03
CA LYS A 279 -24.21 0.93 0.67
C LYS A 279 -23.18 -0.09 1.15
N GLY A 280 -21.99 -0.13 0.55
CA GLY A 280 -20.97 -1.13 0.88
C GLY A 280 -20.00 -0.67 1.97
N LEU A 281 -18.74 -1.07 1.82
CA LEU A 281 -17.66 -0.77 2.76
C LEU A 281 -17.01 0.58 2.40
N ASN A 282 -17.06 1.53 3.34
CA ASN A 282 -16.52 2.87 3.13
C ASN A 282 -15.42 3.19 4.14
N ILE A 283 -14.27 3.59 3.63
CA ILE A 283 -13.06 3.87 4.41
C ILE A 283 -12.57 5.29 4.09
N ARG A 284 -12.04 5.96 5.10
CA ARG A 284 -11.34 7.23 4.95
C ARG A 284 -9.92 7.11 5.49
N PHE A 285 -8.95 7.46 4.67
CA PHE A 285 -7.59 7.73 5.13
C PHE A 285 -7.49 9.23 5.44
N ASN A 286 -7.47 9.55 6.73
CA ASN A 286 -7.50 10.90 7.25
C ASN A 286 -6.08 11.37 7.62
N TYR A 287 -5.54 12.33 6.87
CA TYR A 287 -4.22 12.90 7.11
C TYR A 287 -4.27 14.05 8.11
N HIS A 288 -5.47 14.56 8.45
CA HIS A 288 -5.61 15.70 9.35
C HIS A 288 -4.96 15.41 10.71
N ARG A 289 -4.02 16.26 11.13
CA ARG A 289 -3.21 16.14 12.36
C ARG A 289 -2.32 14.89 12.46
N GLN A 290 -2.29 14.03 11.44
CA GLN A 290 -1.39 12.86 11.36
C GLN A 290 -0.22 13.12 10.41
N GLY A 291 -0.48 13.84 9.32
CA GLY A 291 0.50 14.15 8.29
C GLY A 291 -0.04 15.15 7.28
N LEU A 292 0.43 15.02 6.04
CA LEU A 292 -0.03 15.85 4.92
C LEU A 292 -0.29 14.96 3.71
N LEU A 293 -1.51 15.05 3.17
CA LEU A 293 -1.84 14.46 1.88
C LEU A 293 -1.10 15.25 0.78
N LYS A 294 0.02 14.71 0.32
CA LYS A 294 0.83 15.33 -0.73
C LYS A 294 0.10 15.22 -2.08
N PHE A 295 0.21 16.27 -2.90
CA PHE A 295 -0.41 16.35 -4.23
C PHE A 295 -0.13 15.15 -5.16
N ASN A 296 0.99 14.44 -4.97
CA ASN A 296 1.39 13.33 -5.84
C ASN A 296 0.92 11.95 -5.33
N VAL A 297 0.34 11.87 -4.14
CA VAL A 297 -0.12 10.59 -3.55
C VAL A 297 -1.20 9.96 -4.42
N LEU A 298 -2.27 10.71 -4.71
CA LEU A 298 -3.34 10.19 -5.55
C LEU A 298 -2.89 9.90 -6.99
N PRO A 299 -2.15 10.79 -7.69
CA PRO A 299 -1.58 10.47 -9.00
C PRO A 299 -0.78 9.16 -9.04
N GLN A 300 0.09 8.91 -8.05
CA GLN A 300 0.86 7.67 -7.98
C GLN A 300 0.00 6.46 -7.64
N LEU A 301 -1.02 6.64 -6.78
CA LEU A 301 -2.01 5.60 -6.53
C LEU A 301 -2.75 5.23 -7.82
N ILE A 302 -3.10 6.21 -8.65
CA ILE A 302 -3.70 5.98 -9.97
C ILE A 302 -2.78 5.14 -10.86
N VAL A 303 -1.48 5.49 -10.92
CA VAL A 303 -0.49 4.70 -11.68
C VAL A 303 -0.42 3.26 -11.18
N ARG A 304 -0.41 3.03 -9.87
CA ARG A 304 -0.29 1.68 -9.30
C ARG A 304 -1.55 0.84 -9.40
N MET A 305 -2.72 1.48 -9.43
CA MET A 305 -4.02 0.82 -9.44
C MET A 305 -4.64 0.72 -10.84
N HIS A 306 -3.96 1.19 -11.89
CA HIS A 306 -4.53 1.28 -13.24
C HIS A 306 -5.01 -0.06 -13.82
N ASP A 307 -4.39 -1.18 -13.44
CA ASP A 307 -4.81 -2.52 -13.87
C ASP A 307 -6.18 -2.94 -13.30
N TYR A 308 -6.62 -2.32 -12.21
CA TYR A 308 -7.89 -2.61 -11.53
C TYR A 308 -8.98 -1.59 -11.85
N VAL A 309 -8.75 -0.75 -12.86
CA VAL A 309 -9.68 0.33 -13.22
C VAL A 309 -11.00 -0.24 -13.74
N ASP A 310 -12.12 0.39 -13.35
CA ASP A 310 -13.42 0.01 -13.91
C ASP A 310 -13.58 0.55 -15.33
N GLN A 311 -13.38 -0.34 -16.31
CA GLN A 311 -13.44 -0.02 -17.73
C GLN A 311 -14.83 0.45 -18.22
N LYS A 312 -15.90 0.20 -17.44
CA LYS A 312 -17.28 0.61 -17.77
C LYS A 312 -17.62 2.03 -17.31
N THR A 313 -16.70 2.70 -16.62
CA THR A 313 -16.87 4.06 -16.08
C THR A 313 -16.01 5.06 -16.84
N SER A 314 -15.95 6.30 -16.36
CA SER A 314 -14.99 7.31 -16.81
C SER A 314 -13.55 7.04 -16.35
N ARG A 315 -13.30 5.90 -15.67
CA ARG A 315 -11.98 5.38 -15.25
C ARG A 315 -11.29 6.21 -14.17
N TYR A 316 -10.89 7.44 -14.46
CA TYR A 316 -10.14 8.31 -13.55
C TYR A 316 -10.32 9.79 -13.89
N TRP A 317 -10.08 10.65 -12.89
CA TRP A 317 -9.96 12.10 -13.01
C TRP A 317 -8.85 12.57 -12.06
N ARG A 318 -8.51 13.86 -12.06
CA ARG A 318 -7.38 14.39 -11.27
C ARG A 318 -7.50 14.09 -9.77
N HIS A 319 -8.73 14.03 -9.26
CA HIS A 319 -9.03 13.86 -7.84
C HIS A 319 -9.65 12.50 -7.51
N GLY A 320 -9.62 11.51 -8.42
CA GLY A 320 -10.04 10.16 -8.09
C GLY A 320 -10.02 9.14 -9.22
N MET A 321 -10.43 7.91 -8.90
CA MET A 321 -10.53 6.80 -9.84
C MET A 321 -11.64 5.83 -9.46
N PHE A 322 -12.17 5.14 -10.48
CA PHE A 322 -13.06 4.01 -10.33
C PHE A 322 -12.28 2.71 -10.45
N VAL A 323 -12.52 1.78 -9.54
CA VAL A 323 -11.85 0.47 -9.48
C VAL A 323 -12.90 -0.64 -9.44
N CYS A 324 -12.54 -1.82 -9.91
CA CYS A 324 -13.43 -2.98 -9.90
C CYS A 324 -12.66 -4.27 -9.62
N LEU A 325 -13.28 -5.15 -8.83
CA LEU A 325 -12.86 -6.54 -8.65
C LEU A 325 -14.10 -7.43 -8.70
N ASN A 326 -14.21 -8.24 -9.76
CA ASN A 326 -15.37 -9.07 -10.04
C ASN A 326 -16.67 -8.24 -10.13
N ASP A 327 -17.54 -8.37 -9.13
CA ASP A 327 -18.82 -7.67 -8.98
C ASP A 327 -18.76 -6.51 -7.97
N CYS A 328 -17.62 -6.34 -7.28
CA CYS A 328 -17.39 -5.22 -6.38
C CYS A 328 -16.82 -4.02 -7.15
N HIS A 329 -17.58 -2.94 -7.20
CA HIS A 329 -17.16 -1.67 -7.78
C HIS A 329 -16.74 -0.71 -6.67
N GLY A 330 -15.78 0.16 -6.94
CA GLY A 330 -15.27 1.12 -5.99
C GLY A 330 -14.94 2.46 -6.61
N VAL A 331 -14.98 3.52 -5.80
CA VAL A 331 -14.52 4.86 -6.16
C VAL A 331 -13.60 5.39 -5.07
N ILE A 332 -12.43 5.87 -5.49
CA ILE A 332 -11.41 6.49 -4.64
C ILE A 332 -11.40 7.98 -4.95
N ILE A 333 -11.53 8.83 -3.92
CA ILE A 333 -11.66 10.27 -4.04
C ILE A 333 -10.67 10.94 -3.08
N ALA A 334 -9.82 11.83 -3.56
CA ALA A 334 -8.97 12.66 -2.70
C ALA A 334 -9.58 14.06 -2.51
N ASP A 335 -9.68 14.49 -1.26
CA ASP A 335 -10.09 15.84 -0.86
C ASP A 335 -8.89 16.54 -0.20
N GLU A 336 -8.14 17.30 -0.99
CA GLU A 336 -6.94 18.01 -0.51
C GLU A 336 -7.27 19.05 0.58
N PRO A 337 -8.32 19.89 0.47
CA PRO A 337 -8.71 20.79 1.55
C PRO A 337 -9.02 20.07 2.87
N LYS A 338 -9.72 18.93 2.81
CA LYS A 338 -10.02 18.13 4.02
C LYS A 338 -8.87 17.22 4.45
N GLN A 339 -7.81 17.12 3.66
CA GLN A 339 -6.67 16.23 3.90
C GLN A 339 -7.10 14.78 4.05
N SER A 340 -7.92 14.28 3.12
CA SER A 340 -8.43 12.90 3.18
C SER A 340 -8.48 12.21 1.82
N ILE A 341 -8.36 10.88 1.85
CA ILE A 341 -8.72 10.00 0.73
C ILE A 341 -9.90 9.15 1.18
N GLU A 342 -11.03 9.27 0.49
CA GLU A 342 -12.24 8.49 0.74
C GLU A 342 -12.39 7.37 -0.29
N ILE A 343 -12.74 6.20 0.20
CA ILE A 343 -12.99 4.99 -0.60
C ILE A 343 -14.41 4.56 -0.34
N PHE A 344 -15.18 4.41 -1.41
CA PHE A 344 -16.52 3.89 -1.35
C PHE A 344 -16.60 2.63 -2.20
N LEU A 345 -16.96 1.50 -1.59
CA LEU A 345 -17.14 0.22 -2.26
C LEU A 345 -18.62 -0.15 -2.29
N THR A 346 -19.10 -0.77 -3.37
CA THR A 346 -20.51 -1.14 -3.50
C THR A 346 -20.91 -2.34 -2.63
N GLN A 347 -19.94 -3.11 -2.14
CA GLN A 347 -20.16 -4.36 -1.41
C GLN A 347 -19.40 -4.40 -0.08
N ARG A 348 -19.73 -5.41 0.75
CA ARG A 348 -19.09 -5.72 2.05
C ARG A 348 -18.67 -7.19 2.13
N ASN A 349 -18.29 -7.79 1.03
CA ASN A 349 -17.91 -9.21 0.98
C ASN A 349 -16.37 -9.36 0.88
N GLU A 350 -15.92 -10.57 0.58
CA GLU A 350 -14.49 -10.88 0.37
C GLU A 350 -13.87 -10.07 -0.78
N ASN A 351 -14.61 -9.82 -1.86
CA ASN A 351 -14.13 -8.98 -2.98
C ASN A 351 -13.87 -7.55 -2.52
N ALA A 352 -14.79 -6.94 -1.75
CA ALA A 352 -14.61 -5.61 -1.18
C ALA A 352 -13.39 -5.54 -0.26
N ARG A 353 -13.20 -6.54 0.62
CA ARG A 353 -12.04 -6.61 1.52
C ARG A 353 -10.73 -6.78 0.76
N THR A 354 -10.72 -7.63 -0.26
CA THR A 354 -9.55 -7.85 -1.12
C THR A 354 -9.15 -6.57 -1.85
N LEU A 355 -10.13 -5.89 -2.44
CA LEU A 355 -9.91 -4.61 -3.13
C LEU A 355 -9.42 -3.53 -2.16
N LEU A 356 -10.00 -3.43 -0.97
CA LEU A 356 -9.52 -2.52 0.08
C LEU A 356 -8.07 -2.85 0.49
N GLN A 357 -7.72 -4.13 0.64
CA GLN A 357 -6.36 -4.55 0.98
C GLN A 357 -5.36 -4.16 -0.12
N TRP A 358 -5.74 -4.26 -1.39
CA TRP A 358 -4.91 -3.79 -2.50
C TRP A 358 -4.73 -2.27 -2.47
N ILE A 359 -5.79 -1.51 -2.17
CA ILE A 359 -5.69 -0.06 -2.03
C ILE A 359 -4.78 0.31 -0.86
N ARG A 360 -4.95 -0.32 0.32
CA ARG A 360 -4.08 -0.13 1.49
C ARG A 360 -2.61 -0.41 1.16
N SER A 361 -2.33 -1.55 0.52
CA SER A 361 -0.96 -1.94 0.16
C SER A 361 -0.31 -0.95 -0.81
N ASN A 362 -1.05 -0.50 -1.82
CA ASN A 362 -0.53 0.46 -2.80
C ASN A 362 -0.38 1.86 -2.21
N LEU A 363 -1.34 2.32 -1.39
CA LEU A 363 -1.24 3.61 -0.71
C LEU A 363 -0.05 3.63 0.26
N ALA A 364 0.15 2.58 1.06
CA ALA A 364 1.29 2.47 1.95
C ALA A 364 2.63 2.52 1.19
N LYS A 365 2.74 1.83 0.04
CA LYS A 365 3.94 1.91 -0.83
C LYS A 365 4.17 3.30 -1.42
N VAL A 366 3.10 3.98 -1.81
CA VAL A 366 3.16 5.37 -2.27
C VAL A 366 3.71 6.24 -1.16
N GLU A 367 3.14 6.15 0.05
CA GLU A 367 3.61 6.94 1.18
C GLU A 367 5.05 6.61 1.54
N GLU A 368 5.43 5.34 1.67
CA GLU A 368 6.81 4.91 1.94
C GLU A 368 7.81 5.49 0.92
N SER A 369 7.44 5.53 -0.36
CA SER A 369 8.27 6.13 -1.41
C SER A 369 8.49 7.64 -1.21
N GLN A 370 7.57 8.30 -0.52
CA GLN A 370 7.58 9.73 -0.20
C GLN A 370 8.16 10.03 1.20
N THR A 371 8.22 9.06 2.12
CA THR A 371 8.65 9.21 3.52
C THR A 371 9.98 8.56 3.87
N LYS A 372 10.84 8.18 2.91
CA LYS A 372 12.23 7.73 3.20
C LYS A 372 13.07 8.67 4.10
N ALA A 373 12.58 9.88 4.39
CA ALA A 373 13.16 10.85 5.33
C ALA A 373 12.56 10.84 6.75
N SER A 374 11.43 10.17 7.00
CA SER A 374 10.87 9.98 8.35
C SER A 374 11.42 8.70 8.95
N ARG A 375 12.14 8.79 10.06
CA ARG A 375 12.56 7.62 10.86
C ARG A 375 11.39 6.96 11.60
N ASP A 376 10.22 7.59 11.59
CA ASP A 376 9.03 7.08 12.22
C ASP A 376 8.30 6.15 11.24
N ASN A 377 8.14 4.88 11.62
CA ASN A 377 7.46 3.84 10.83
C ASN A 377 5.94 4.02 10.78
N ASN A 378 5.41 5.11 11.34
CA ASN A 378 3.98 5.38 11.36
C ASN A 378 3.49 5.91 10.01
N LEU A 379 2.32 5.42 9.59
CA LEU A 379 1.64 5.94 8.40
C LEU A 379 1.22 7.40 8.63
N PRO A 380 1.25 8.27 7.60
CA PRO A 380 0.94 9.71 7.73
C PRO A 380 -0.58 9.99 7.79
N TYR A 381 -1.39 8.96 8.03
CA TYR A 381 -2.83 9.02 8.06
C TYR A 381 -3.40 8.08 9.12
N LEU A 382 -4.57 8.44 9.64
CA LEU A 382 -5.42 7.57 10.41
C LEU A 382 -6.44 6.90 9.48
N GLU A 383 -6.57 5.59 9.58
CA GLU A 383 -7.63 4.87 8.89
C GLU A 383 -8.93 4.91 9.70
N GLU A 384 -9.98 5.41 9.07
CA GLU A 384 -11.30 5.57 9.66
C GLU A 384 -12.34 4.79 8.85
N ILE A 385 -13.31 4.20 9.53
CA ILE A 385 -14.45 3.52 8.94
C ILE A 385 -15.70 4.36 9.05
N ALA A 386 -16.50 4.40 7.99
CA ALA A 386 -17.74 5.16 7.97
C ALA A 386 -18.79 4.49 8.87
N LEU A 387 -19.49 5.32 9.63
CA LEU A 387 -20.69 4.97 10.38
C LEU A 387 -21.91 5.37 9.56
N PHE A 388 -22.90 4.50 9.49
CA PHE A 388 -24.12 4.72 8.72
C PHE A 388 -25.33 4.88 9.62
N ASN A 389 -26.35 5.55 9.10
CA ASN A 389 -27.68 5.50 9.69
C ASN A 389 -28.28 4.09 9.58
N GLU A 390 -29.37 3.84 10.31
CA GLU A 390 -30.05 2.53 10.35
C GLU A 390 -30.48 2.01 8.97
N SER A 391 -30.80 2.92 8.04
CA SER A 391 -31.18 2.59 6.66
C SER A 391 -30.00 2.38 5.71
N TYR A 392 -28.76 2.48 6.19
CA TYR A 392 -27.53 2.39 5.38
C TYR A 392 -27.53 3.30 4.15
N SER A 393 -28.21 4.44 4.24
CA SER A 393 -28.40 5.38 3.14
C SER A 393 -27.45 6.57 3.22
N GLU A 394 -27.02 6.93 4.42
CA GLU A 394 -26.19 8.11 4.66
C GLU A 394 -25.08 7.80 5.67
N VAL A 395 -23.90 8.38 5.41
CA VAL A 395 -22.78 8.34 6.36
C VAL A 395 -23.03 9.42 7.42
N VAL A 396 -23.15 8.99 8.67
CA VAL A 396 -23.43 9.84 9.84
C VAL A 396 -22.18 10.19 10.63
N GLY A 397 -21.08 9.48 10.39
CA GLY A 397 -19.83 9.72 11.10
C GLY A 397 -18.69 8.84 10.62
N TYR A 398 -17.54 8.97 11.27
CA TYR A 398 -16.35 8.16 11.03
C TYR A 398 -15.72 7.81 12.38
N THR A 399 -15.13 6.63 12.48
CA THR A 399 -14.39 6.21 13.68
C THR A 399 -13.12 5.47 13.32
N ASN A 400 -12.16 5.42 14.23
CA ASN A 400 -10.87 4.75 14.02
C ASN A 400 -11.08 3.24 13.73
N TYR A 401 -10.61 2.78 12.56
CA TYR A 401 -10.76 1.40 12.12
C TYR A 401 -10.09 0.40 13.10
N GLN A 402 -8.88 0.70 13.60
CA GLN A 402 -8.17 -0.14 14.57
C GLN A 402 -8.91 -0.29 15.92
N ARG A 403 -9.79 0.65 16.26
CA ARG A 403 -10.65 0.51 17.45
C ARG A 403 -11.68 -0.61 17.24
N ILE A 404 -12.22 -0.72 16.03
CA ILE A 404 -13.21 -1.74 15.67
C ILE A 404 -12.55 -3.11 15.55
N GLU A 405 -11.38 -3.17 14.92
CA GLU A 405 -10.62 -4.42 14.77
C GLU A 405 -10.24 -5.03 16.13
N ARG A 406 -9.71 -4.22 17.06
CA ARG A 406 -9.44 -4.65 18.44
C ARG A 406 -10.69 -5.08 19.21
N ALA A 407 -11.85 -4.54 18.90
CA ALA A 407 -13.11 -4.97 19.51
C ALA A 407 -13.52 -6.35 18.98
N TYR A 408 -13.32 -6.59 17.68
CA TYR A 408 -13.59 -7.86 17.01
C TYR A 408 -12.68 -8.97 17.54
N GLU A 409 -11.37 -8.73 17.63
CA GLU A 409 -10.38 -9.66 18.18
C GLU A 409 -10.69 -10.07 19.63
N LYS A 410 -11.28 -9.14 20.40
CA LYS A 410 -11.74 -9.40 21.78
C LYS A 410 -13.11 -10.10 21.86
N GLY A 411 -13.69 -10.49 20.73
CA GLY A 411 -14.97 -11.17 20.64
C GLY A 411 -16.18 -10.30 21.02
N ARG A 412 -16.08 -8.97 20.92
CA ARG A 412 -17.22 -8.08 21.20
C ARG A 412 -18.22 -8.11 20.04
N GLU A 413 -19.49 -8.30 20.36
CA GLU A 413 -20.57 -8.25 19.38
C GLU A 413 -20.91 -6.80 18.98
N THR A 414 -21.00 -5.90 19.96
CA THR A 414 -21.32 -4.49 19.75
C THR A 414 -20.24 -3.55 20.31
N ILE A 415 -20.22 -2.33 19.78
CA ILE A 415 -19.39 -1.23 20.26
C ILE A 415 -20.20 0.07 20.27
N ASN A 416 -20.12 0.77 21.40
CA ASN A 416 -20.74 2.07 21.58
C ASN A 416 -19.85 3.19 20.99
N LEU A 417 -20.43 4.02 20.13
CA LEU A 417 -19.75 5.08 19.39
C LEU A 417 -20.59 6.35 19.33
N GLU A 418 -19.95 7.50 19.56
CA GLU A 418 -20.55 8.83 19.40
C GLU A 418 -20.80 9.14 17.91
N ILE A 419 -22.02 9.56 17.60
CA ILE A 419 -22.45 10.07 16.30
C ILE A 419 -22.89 11.51 16.48
N LYS A 420 -22.56 12.38 15.52
CA LYS A 420 -23.07 13.75 15.48
C LYS A 420 -24.16 13.88 14.44
N ASP A 421 -25.31 14.42 14.84
CA ASP A 421 -26.37 14.74 13.90
C ASP A 421 -25.91 15.87 12.98
N SER A 422 -25.95 15.63 11.67
CA SER A 422 -25.48 16.59 10.66
C SER A 422 -26.33 17.87 10.57
N LYS A 423 -27.57 17.87 11.09
CA LYS A 423 -28.53 18.98 11.06
C LYS A 423 -28.60 19.72 12.38
N THR A 424 -28.59 19.02 13.52
CA THR A 424 -28.70 19.65 14.85
C THR A 424 -27.34 19.89 15.51
N GLY A 425 -26.31 19.12 15.15
CA GLY A 425 -24.99 19.16 15.77
C GLY A 425 -24.90 18.43 17.10
N ASP A 426 -26.00 17.83 17.57
CA ASP A 426 -26.04 17.08 18.82
C ASP A 426 -25.27 15.77 18.69
N ALA A 427 -24.57 15.40 19.77
CA ALA A 427 -23.87 14.13 19.88
C ALA A 427 -24.77 13.10 20.59
N ASP A 428 -24.86 11.91 20.02
CA ASP A 428 -25.60 10.76 20.57
C ASP A 428 -24.73 9.51 20.51
N ASP A 429 -24.80 8.67 21.53
CA ASP A 429 -24.03 7.43 21.62
C ASP A 429 -24.88 6.27 21.11
N LYS A 430 -24.43 5.61 20.04
CA LYS A 430 -25.13 4.45 19.48
C LYS A 430 -24.28 3.20 19.49
N ASP A 431 -24.94 2.07 19.68
CA ASP A 431 -24.34 0.76 19.58
C ASP A 431 -24.33 0.29 18.13
N PHE A 432 -23.16 -0.13 17.67
CA PHE A 432 -22.95 -0.70 16.35
C PHE A 432 -22.49 -2.15 16.47
N ASN A 433 -22.96 -3.01 15.57
CA ASN A 433 -22.41 -4.36 15.46
C ASN A 433 -20.98 -4.30 14.89
N VAL A 434 -20.02 -4.88 15.62
CA VAL A 434 -18.59 -4.81 15.28
C VAL A 434 -18.28 -5.51 13.96
N ALA A 435 -18.87 -6.69 13.74
CA ALA A 435 -18.64 -7.47 12.53
C ALA A 435 -19.24 -6.75 11.30
N GLU A 436 -20.48 -6.26 11.40
CA GLU A 436 -21.12 -5.53 10.30
C GLU A 436 -20.34 -4.29 9.88
N LEU A 437 -19.78 -3.54 10.85
CA LEU A 437 -18.91 -2.41 10.58
C LEU A 437 -17.71 -2.82 9.73
N LEU A 438 -17.00 -3.89 10.09
CA LEU A 438 -15.84 -4.42 9.35
C LEU A 438 -16.20 -5.02 7.98
N GLY A 439 -17.47 -4.98 7.57
CA GLY A 439 -17.93 -5.65 6.36
C GLY A 439 -17.81 -7.17 6.49
N LEU A 440 -18.01 -7.68 7.70
CA LEU A 440 -18.17 -9.09 7.99
C LEU A 440 -19.68 -9.33 8.00
N TYR A 441 -20.27 -9.51 6.82
CA TYR A 441 -21.71 -9.76 6.72
C TYR A 441 -22.02 -11.16 7.23
N LYS A 442 -22.97 -11.26 8.17
CA LYS A 442 -23.54 -12.53 8.60
C LYS A 442 -24.44 -13.04 7.48
N ASP A 443 -24.06 -14.12 6.81
CA ASP A 443 -25.02 -14.81 5.96
C ASP A 443 -26.09 -15.42 6.88
N LYS A 444 -27.34 -14.97 6.74
CA LYS A 444 -28.44 -15.36 7.65
C LYS A 444 -28.82 -16.84 7.49
N ASP A 445 -28.48 -17.42 6.34
CA ASP A 445 -28.77 -18.81 6.00
C ASP A 445 -27.62 -19.77 6.37
N GLU A 446 -26.41 -19.25 6.63
CA GLU A 446 -25.26 -20.05 7.02
C GLU A 446 -25.19 -20.26 8.54
N LYS A 447 -24.94 -21.51 8.95
CA LYS A 447 -24.74 -21.83 10.37
C LYS A 447 -23.45 -21.22 10.88
N LYS A 448 -23.52 -20.63 12.08
CA LYS A 448 -22.34 -20.29 12.87
C LYS A 448 -21.42 -21.52 12.94
N PHE A 449 -20.17 -21.36 12.51
CA PHE A 449 -19.16 -22.40 12.65
C PHE A 449 -18.86 -22.62 14.13
N GLU A 450 -19.38 -23.72 14.67
CA GLU A 450 -19.11 -24.19 16.03
C GLU A 450 -18.37 -25.53 15.92
N PRO A 451 -17.08 -25.62 16.33
CA PRO A 451 -16.21 -26.74 15.99
C PRO A 451 -16.78 -28.12 16.33
N ILE A 452 -17.40 -28.28 17.51
CA ILE A 452 -17.97 -29.56 17.96
C ILE A 452 -19.18 -29.95 17.11
N ASN A 453 -20.06 -28.99 16.81
CA ASN A 453 -21.24 -29.24 15.98
C ASN A 453 -20.85 -29.54 14.54
N PHE A 454 -19.86 -28.81 14.02
CA PHE A 454 -19.29 -29.09 12.71
C PHE A 454 -18.65 -30.48 12.65
N THR A 455 -17.87 -30.87 13.66
CA THR A 455 -17.25 -32.20 13.74
C THR A 455 -18.31 -33.31 13.69
N LYS A 456 -19.38 -33.18 14.47
CA LYS A 456 -20.51 -34.14 14.46
C LYS A 456 -21.17 -34.22 13.08
N PHE A 457 -21.41 -33.08 12.45
CA PHE A 457 -22.00 -33.02 11.12
C PHE A 457 -21.10 -33.64 10.06
N LEU A 458 -19.81 -33.31 10.07
CA LEU A 458 -18.79 -33.85 9.18
C LEU A 458 -18.71 -35.38 9.31
N ILE A 459 -18.71 -35.92 10.53
CA ILE A 459 -18.75 -37.37 10.78
C ILE A 459 -20.01 -38.01 10.18
N ASN A 460 -21.18 -37.40 10.38
CA ASN A 460 -22.43 -37.91 9.81
C ASN A 460 -22.40 -37.92 8.27
N VAL A 461 -21.86 -36.88 7.64
CA VAL A 461 -21.67 -36.83 6.19
C VAL A 461 -20.74 -37.95 5.73
N LEU A 462 -19.59 -38.15 6.39
CA LEU A 462 -18.64 -39.20 6.06
C LEU A 462 -19.26 -40.61 6.24
N LEU A 463 -20.07 -40.83 7.28
CA LEU A 463 -20.82 -42.07 7.46
C LEU A 463 -21.81 -42.30 6.31
N ASN A 464 -22.56 -41.27 5.91
CA ASN A 464 -23.50 -41.37 4.79
C ASN A 464 -22.78 -41.69 3.48
N LEU A 465 -21.58 -41.15 3.26
CA LEU A 465 -20.76 -41.50 2.10
C LEU A 465 -20.36 -42.99 2.10
N THR A 466 -20.31 -43.66 3.26
CA THR A 466 -20.05 -45.11 3.28
C THR A 466 -21.15 -45.93 2.60
N GLU A 467 -22.37 -45.41 2.45
CA GLU A 467 -23.42 -46.06 1.64
C GLU A 467 -23.04 -46.11 0.15
N LEU A 468 -22.22 -45.16 -0.31
CA LEU A 468 -21.71 -45.06 -1.67
C LEU A 468 -20.31 -45.70 -1.84
N ARG A 469 -19.84 -46.50 -0.87
CA ARG A 469 -18.47 -47.04 -0.85
C ARG A 469 -18.10 -47.84 -2.10
N ALA A 470 -19.07 -48.52 -2.74
CA ALA A 470 -18.84 -49.28 -3.98
C ALA A 470 -18.43 -48.38 -5.16
N LYS A 471 -18.82 -47.10 -5.13
CA LYS A 471 -18.41 -46.10 -6.11
C LYS A 471 -17.11 -45.40 -5.67
N ILE A 472 -17.06 -45.00 -4.40
CA ILE A 472 -15.94 -44.24 -3.81
C ILE A 472 -14.62 -45.04 -3.81
N ILE A 473 -14.67 -46.37 -3.80
CA ILE A 473 -13.46 -47.21 -3.75
C ILE A 473 -12.51 -46.95 -4.92
N ASP A 474 -13.03 -46.59 -6.10
CA ASP A 474 -12.26 -46.31 -7.32
C ASP A 474 -12.10 -44.80 -7.62
N GLU A 475 -12.78 -43.94 -6.87
CA GLU A 475 -12.71 -42.48 -7.02
C GLU A 475 -11.36 -41.91 -6.51
N GLN A 476 -10.90 -40.81 -7.14
CA GLN A 476 -9.74 -40.06 -6.66
C GLN A 476 -10.15 -39.15 -5.47
N GLU A 477 -9.16 -38.57 -4.82
CA GLU A 477 -9.38 -37.72 -3.64
C GLU A 477 -10.28 -36.53 -3.96
N ASP A 478 -10.03 -35.85 -5.09
CA ASP A 478 -10.80 -34.71 -5.58
C ASP A 478 -12.29 -35.03 -5.75
N ASP A 479 -12.62 -36.19 -6.32
CA ASP A 479 -14.00 -36.64 -6.52
C ASP A 479 -14.74 -36.81 -5.17
N ILE A 480 -14.04 -37.28 -4.14
CA ILE A 480 -14.59 -37.47 -2.79
C ILE A 480 -14.71 -36.12 -2.08
N ASN A 481 -13.72 -35.24 -2.24
CA ASN A 481 -13.74 -33.87 -1.73
C ASN A 481 -14.91 -33.06 -2.30
N ASP A 482 -15.22 -33.23 -3.59
CA ASP A 482 -16.39 -32.61 -4.24
C ASP A 482 -17.70 -33.04 -3.58
N ARG A 483 -17.88 -34.34 -3.34
CA ARG A 483 -19.07 -34.86 -2.65
C ARG A 483 -19.18 -34.36 -1.22
N LEU A 484 -18.04 -34.35 -0.51
CA LEU A 484 -17.96 -33.87 0.86
C LEU A 484 -18.36 -32.39 0.93
N ARG A 485 -17.82 -31.56 0.05
CA ARG A 485 -18.13 -30.14 -0.10
C ARG A 485 -19.62 -29.90 -0.33
N GLU A 486 -20.21 -30.56 -1.32
CA GLU A 486 -21.63 -30.36 -1.64
C GLU A 486 -22.54 -30.82 -0.48
N SER A 487 -22.16 -31.91 0.21
CA SER A 487 -22.87 -32.37 1.40
C SER A 487 -22.77 -31.39 2.57
N LEU A 488 -21.58 -30.81 2.81
CA LEU A 488 -21.36 -29.78 3.83
C LEU A 488 -22.14 -28.49 3.52
N ARG A 489 -22.16 -28.06 2.25
CA ARG A 489 -22.96 -26.92 1.78
C ARG A 489 -24.46 -27.16 1.97
N SER A 490 -24.95 -28.34 1.63
CA SER A 490 -26.36 -28.72 1.88
C SER A 490 -26.72 -28.71 3.37
N GLY A 491 -25.74 -28.89 4.26
CA GLY A 491 -25.87 -28.78 5.71
C GLY A 491 -25.98 -27.36 6.26
N GLY A 492 -25.83 -26.34 5.39
CA GLY A 492 -25.82 -24.93 5.72
C GLY A 492 -24.44 -24.38 6.12
N PHE A 493 -23.34 -25.05 5.75
CA PHE A 493 -21.98 -24.57 6.00
C PHE A 493 -21.36 -23.94 4.76
N SER A 494 -20.61 -22.86 4.97
CA SER A 494 -19.87 -22.17 3.92
C SER A 494 -18.56 -22.90 3.63
N ILE A 495 -18.46 -23.53 2.46
CA ILE A 495 -17.26 -24.28 2.04
C ILE A 495 -16.71 -23.71 0.74
N ALA A 496 -15.45 -23.29 0.75
CA ALA A 496 -14.72 -22.80 -0.42
C ALA A 496 -13.63 -23.78 -0.86
N ASP A 497 -13.40 -23.82 -2.17
CA ASP A 497 -12.32 -24.55 -2.83
C ASP A 497 -11.19 -23.56 -3.11
N GLN A 498 -9.96 -23.86 -2.69
CA GLN A 498 -8.82 -22.95 -2.82
C GLN A 498 -7.72 -23.47 -3.76
N SER A 499 -8.09 -24.20 -4.81
CA SER A 499 -7.14 -24.69 -5.81
C SER A 499 -6.36 -23.63 -6.62
N ARG A 500 -6.54 -22.29 -6.46
CA ARG A 500 -5.86 -21.29 -7.33
C ARG A 500 -5.45 -19.92 -6.72
N GLY A 501 -5.14 -19.81 -5.43
CA GLY A 501 -5.06 -18.49 -4.78
C GLY A 501 -3.94 -18.18 -3.78
N GLY A 502 -2.83 -18.92 -3.70
CA GLY A 502 -1.78 -18.60 -2.72
C GLY A 502 -0.41 -19.24 -2.96
N PHE A 503 0.66 -18.49 -2.66
CA PHE A 503 2.06 -18.93 -2.74
C PHE A 503 2.43 -19.86 -1.57
N SER A 504 3.19 -20.92 -1.85
CA SER A 504 3.79 -21.78 -0.82
C SER A 504 5.10 -21.18 -0.27
N GLY A 505 5.40 -21.48 1.00
CA GLY A 505 6.59 -21.02 1.74
C GLY A 505 7.96 -21.55 1.26
N SER A 506 8.04 -22.17 0.08
CA SER A 506 9.31 -22.59 -0.55
C SER A 506 9.53 -22.01 -1.96
N GLY A 507 8.60 -21.19 -2.48
CA GLY A 507 8.77 -20.48 -3.75
C GLY A 507 8.82 -21.37 -5.01
N LYS A 508 8.52 -22.68 -4.91
CA LYS A 508 8.41 -23.58 -6.06
C LYS A 508 7.20 -24.51 -5.90
N GLY A 509 6.08 -24.10 -6.46
CA GLY A 509 4.87 -24.92 -6.57
C GLY A 509 3.71 -24.45 -5.68
N VAL A 510 2.50 -24.47 -6.23
CA VAL A 510 1.25 -24.18 -5.53
C VAL A 510 0.99 -25.32 -4.54
N GLY A 511 0.85 -25.02 -3.26
CA GLY A 511 0.29 -25.98 -2.31
C GLY A 511 -1.22 -25.99 -2.52
N GLU A 512 -1.74 -27.03 -3.15
CA GLU A 512 -3.19 -27.25 -3.27
C GLU A 512 -3.77 -27.53 -1.86
N ARG A 513 -4.85 -26.80 -1.52
CA ARG A 513 -5.63 -26.98 -0.30
C ARG A 513 -6.95 -27.61 -0.69
N ASP A 514 -7.39 -28.62 0.04
CA ASP A 514 -8.56 -29.42 -0.36
C ASP A 514 -9.87 -28.69 -0.08
N LEU A 515 -10.17 -28.28 1.16
CA LEU A 515 -11.38 -27.53 1.49
C LEU A 515 -11.17 -26.51 2.61
N VAL A 516 -11.80 -25.34 2.49
CA VAL A 516 -11.81 -24.29 3.51
C VAL A 516 -13.22 -24.07 4.04
N VAL A 517 -13.40 -24.26 5.34
CA VAL A 517 -14.63 -23.90 6.04
C VAL A 517 -14.59 -22.43 6.37
N ARG A 518 -15.61 -21.69 5.96
CA ARG A 518 -15.77 -20.29 6.31
C ARG A 518 -16.76 -20.14 7.46
N ASP A 519 -16.52 -19.15 8.31
CA ASP A 519 -17.49 -18.74 9.30
C ASP A 519 -18.67 -18.04 8.62
N GLN A 520 -19.68 -17.71 9.42
CA GLN A 520 -20.85 -16.94 9.00
C GLN A 520 -20.53 -15.57 8.39
N PHE A 521 -19.27 -15.13 8.43
CA PHE A 521 -18.77 -13.87 7.87
C PHE A 521 -17.92 -14.05 6.60
N GLY A 522 -17.90 -15.27 6.06
CA GLY A 522 -17.09 -15.63 4.89
C GLY A 522 -15.58 -15.64 5.15
N GLN A 523 -15.13 -15.58 6.41
CA GLN A 523 -13.71 -15.71 6.77
C GLN A 523 -13.32 -17.16 6.95
N GLN A 524 -12.07 -17.51 6.67
CA GLN A 524 -11.55 -18.85 6.93
C GLN A 524 -11.63 -19.17 8.43
N ALA A 525 -12.50 -20.11 8.80
CA ALA A 525 -12.70 -20.57 10.18
C ALA A 525 -11.95 -21.87 10.47
N SER A 526 -11.77 -22.71 9.45
CA SER A 526 -11.07 -24.00 9.58
C SER A 526 -10.65 -24.52 8.21
N ILE A 527 -9.60 -25.33 8.16
CA ILE A 527 -9.18 -26.07 6.98
C ILE A 527 -9.54 -27.54 7.16
N ILE A 528 -9.94 -28.17 6.06
CA ILE A 528 -10.01 -29.62 5.94
C ILE A 528 -8.96 -30.03 4.91
N GLU A 529 -7.93 -30.72 5.37
CA GLU A 529 -7.00 -31.46 4.50
C GLU A 529 -7.52 -32.90 4.41
N ALA A 530 -7.58 -33.43 3.20
CA ALA A 530 -7.97 -34.80 2.95
C ALA A 530 -6.75 -35.64 2.56
N MET A 531 -6.88 -36.97 2.68
CA MET A 531 -5.95 -37.91 2.06
C MET A 531 -6.60 -39.27 1.84
N ILE A 532 -6.21 -39.97 0.77
CA ILE A 532 -6.53 -41.40 0.59
C ILE A 532 -5.43 -42.29 1.18
N LEU A 533 -5.81 -43.24 2.05
CA LEU A 533 -4.90 -44.28 2.55
C LEU A 533 -5.35 -45.69 2.16
N LYS A 534 -4.52 -46.37 1.37
CA LYS A 534 -4.62 -47.84 1.11
C LYS A 534 -3.77 -48.66 2.09
N SER A 535 -2.89 -48.01 2.85
CA SER A 535 -2.11 -48.60 3.95
C SER A 535 -1.56 -47.47 4.84
N ALA A 536 -0.97 -47.82 5.99
CA ALA A 536 -0.44 -46.84 6.96
C ALA A 536 0.94 -46.33 6.54
N VAL A 537 1.03 -45.57 5.44
CA VAL A 537 2.29 -45.03 4.93
C VAL A 537 2.70 -43.80 5.74
N LYS A 538 3.80 -43.89 6.48
CA LYS A 538 4.27 -42.84 7.40
C LYS A 538 4.50 -41.50 6.70
N ASP A 539 5.20 -41.50 5.57
CA ASP A 539 5.56 -40.28 4.85
C ASP A 539 4.33 -39.55 4.33
N THR A 540 3.35 -40.27 3.79
CA THR A 540 2.06 -39.70 3.36
C THR A 540 1.34 -39.03 4.52
N ILE A 541 1.16 -39.74 5.64
CA ILE A 541 0.48 -39.22 6.83
C ILE A 541 1.19 -37.96 7.36
N GLN A 542 2.52 -38.00 7.45
CA GLN A 542 3.31 -36.89 7.94
C GLN A 542 3.28 -35.68 7.00
N ASN A 543 3.33 -35.88 5.68
CA ASN A 543 3.26 -34.78 4.72
C ASN A 543 1.93 -34.02 4.82
N HIS A 544 0.79 -34.73 4.86
CA HIS A 544 -0.52 -34.07 5.01
C HIS A 544 -0.68 -33.44 6.41
N TYR A 545 -0.20 -34.09 7.46
CA TYR A 545 -0.20 -33.50 8.81
C TYR A 545 0.61 -32.20 8.87
N GLN A 546 1.82 -32.20 8.29
CA GLN A 546 2.70 -31.03 8.23
C GLN A 546 2.10 -29.90 7.38
N LYS A 547 1.35 -30.21 6.33
CA LYS A 547 0.57 -29.19 5.63
C LYS A 547 -0.41 -28.51 6.59
N VAL A 548 -1.24 -29.26 7.31
CA VAL A 548 -2.22 -28.67 8.25
C VAL A 548 -1.52 -27.81 9.32
N VAL A 549 -0.40 -28.29 9.86
CA VAL A 549 0.40 -27.59 10.88
C VAL A 549 1.07 -26.33 10.35
N ASN A 550 1.79 -26.40 9.23
CA ASN A 550 2.66 -25.33 8.73
C ASN A 550 1.93 -24.30 7.87
N HIS A 551 0.69 -24.55 7.43
CA HIS A 551 -0.09 -23.53 6.76
C HIS A 551 -0.42 -22.40 7.75
N TYR A 552 0.17 -21.23 7.48
CA TYR A 552 -0.06 -19.99 8.21
C TYR A 552 -1.56 -19.67 8.17
N ASN A 553 -2.24 -19.94 9.27
CA ASN A 553 -3.56 -19.41 9.51
C ASN A 553 -3.37 -17.97 9.99
N THR A 554 -3.63 -17.00 9.11
CA THR A 554 -3.48 -15.57 9.39
C THR A 554 -4.36 -15.08 10.54
N GLN A 555 -5.31 -15.89 11.03
CA GLN A 555 -6.33 -15.49 12.02
C GLN A 555 -6.35 -16.32 13.32
N GLY A 556 -5.44 -17.30 13.50
CA GLY A 556 -5.31 -18.01 14.80
C GLY A 556 -6.48 -18.93 15.19
N ASN A 557 -7.10 -19.65 14.25
CA ASN A 557 -8.28 -20.48 14.56
C ASN A 557 -7.94 -21.69 15.46
N PRO A 558 -8.86 -22.08 16.39
CA PRO A 558 -8.59 -23.14 17.35
C PRO A 558 -8.73 -24.57 16.82
N TYR A 559 -9.32 -24.82 15.63
CA TYR A 559 -9.60 -26.18 15.12
C TYR A 559 -9.35 -26.33 13.61
N ASP A 560 -8.70 -27.43 13.23
CA ASP A 560 -8.57 -27.88 11.84
C ASP A 560 -8.77 -29.39 11.72
N PHE A 561 -9.03 -29.86 10.50
CA PHE A 561 -9.44 -31.23 10.23
C PHE A 561 -8.47 -31.91 9.28
N LEU A 562 -8.06 -33.12 9.65
CA LEU A 562 -7.36 -34.05 8.77
C LEU A 562 -8.26 -35.25 8.52
N VAL A 563 -8.87 -35.30 7.34
CA VAL A 563 -9.81 -36.35 6.93
C VAL A 563 -9.07 -37.41 6.12
N THR A 564 -9.29 -38.67 6.45
CA THR A 564 -8.64 -39.80 5.78
C THR A 564 -9.68 -40.74 5.21
N TYR A 565 -9.65 -40.88 3.88
CA TYR A 565 -10.45 -41.83 3.14
C TYR A 565 -9.71 -43.17 3.08
N ALA A 566 -9.97 -44.04 4.06
CA ALA A 566 -9.32 -45.33 4.17
C ALA A 566 -9.94 -46.34 3.21
N LYS A 567 -9.12 -46.97 2.37
CA LYS A 567 -9.51 -48.01 1.42
C LYS A 567 -8.84 -49.34 1.81
N VAL A 568 -9.14 -49.84 3.02
CA VAL A 568 -8.46 -51.01 3.63
C VAL A 568 -9.43 -52.07 4.14
N LYS A 569 -8.98 -53.33 4.16
CA LYS A 569 -9.72 -54.44 4.79
C LYS A 569 -9.62 -54.42 6.32
N ASN A 570 -8.41 -54.24 6.86
CA ASN A 570 -8.16 -54.21 8.30
C ASN A 570 -8.07 -52.75 8.79
N PHE A 571 -9.22 -52.15 9.08
CA PHE A 571 -9.32 -50.75 9.48
C PHE A 571 -8.76 -50.49 10.89
N GLU A 572 -9.03 -51.37 11.84
CA GLU A 572 -8.46 -51.27 13.19
C GLU A 572 -6.92 -51.32 13.18
N GLY A 573 -6.35 -52.19 12.34
CA GLY A 573 -4.90 -52.24 12.15
C GLY A 573 -4.35 -50.95 11.52
N LEU A 574 -5.09 -50.30 10.61
CA LEU A 574 -4.72 -49.00 10.06
C LEU A 574 -4.73 -47.92 11.15
N TRP A 575 -5.78 -47.87 11.98
CA TRP A 575 -5.90 -46.89 13.06
C TRP A 575 -4.76 -46.97 14.07
N LYS A 576 -4.45 -48.18 14.56
CA LYS A 576 -3.31 -48.38 15.49
C LYS A 576 -1.99 -47.89 14.91
N ARG A 577 -1.73 -48.17 13.63
CA ARG A 577 -0.51 -47.69 12.95
C ARG A 577 -0.53 -46.19 12.68
N TYR A 578 -1.70 -45.62 12.41
CA TYR A 578 -1.88 -44.18 12.26
C TYR A 578 -1.52 -43.45 13.55
N GLN A 579 -2.00 -43.95 14.70
CA GLN A 579 -1.69 -43.39 16.01
C GLN A 579 -0.20 -43.45 16.35
N VAL A 580 0.51 -44.50 15.94
CA VAL A 580 1.98 -44.56 16.09
C VAL A 580 2.69 -43.52 15.23
N ASN A 581 2.12 -43.18 14.06
CA ASN A 581 2.71 -42.21 13.15
C ASN A 581 2.49 -40.76 13.59
N ILE A 582 1.50 -40.44 14.44
CA ILE A 582 1.22 -39.08 14.92
C ILE A 582 1.45 -39.00 16.43
N LYS A 583 2.38 -38.16 16.87
CA LYS A 583 2.70 -38.01 18.29
C LYS A 583 1.52 -37.42 19.07
N ASN A 584 1.22 -37.99 20.23
CA ASN A 584 0.24 -37.48 21.21
C ASN A 584 -1.19 -37.32 20.65
N ILE A 585 -1.66 -38.29 19.88
CA ILE A 585 -3.06 -38.34 19.44
C ILE A 585 -3.94 -38.98 20.52
N ASP A 586 -4.96 -38.25 20.95
CA ASP A 586 -6.00 -38.76 21.85
C ASP A 586 -7.11 -39.40 21.01
N ASP A 587 -7.45 -40.67 21.28
CA ASP A 587 -8.61 -41.33 20.67
C ASP A 587 -9.89 -40.84 21.35
N ILE A 588 -10.74 -40.17 20.57
CA ILE A 588 -12.00 -39.59 21.04
C ILE A 588 -13.20 -40.15 20.27
N THR A 589 -13.02 -41.30 19.61
CA THR A 589 -14.06 -41.93 18.77
C THR A 589 -15.39 -42.08 19.51
N ASP A 590 -15.35 -42.61 20.74
CA ASP A 590 -16.55 -42.88 21.55
C ASP A 590 -17.32 -41.61 21.95
N SER A 591 -16.70 -40.44 21.87
CA SER A 591 -17.37 -39.15 22.11
C SER A 591 -18.24 -38.69 20.93
N PHE A 592 -18.07 -39.30 19.75
CA PHE A 592 -18.77 -38.90 18.52
C PHE A 592 -19.59 -40.02 17.88
N THR A 593 -19.14 -41.28 17.92
CA THR A 593 -19.84 -42.38 17.25
C THR A 593 -19.48 -43.76 17.84
N ASP A 594 -20.41 -44.70 17.77
CA ASP A 594 -20.23 -46.13 18.06
C ASP A 594 -19.92 -46.95 16.80
N LYS A 595 -19.88 -46.31 15.62
CA LYS A 595 -19.69 -46.98 14.33
C LYS A 595 -18.25 -47.40 14.12
N LEU A 596 -18.04 -48.69 13.84
CA LEU A 596 -16.72 -49.28 13.57
C LEU A 596 -16.07 -48.79 12.26
N SER A 597 -16.83 -48.16 11.36
CA SER A 597 -16.33 -47.65 10.08
C SER A 597 -15.67 -46.27 10.18
N ILE A 598 -15.69 -45.62 11.36
CA ILE A 598 -15.03 -44.34 11.61
C ILE A 598 -14.14 -44.41 12.86
N LYS A 599 -13.02 -43.68 12.83
CA LYS A 599 -12.20 -43.37 13.99
C LYS A 599 -11.95 -41.87 14.07
N VAL A 600 -11.97 -41.33 15.28
CA VAL A 600 -11.77 -39.90 15.54
C VAL A 600 -10.66 -39.73 16.57
N GLY A 601 -9.65 -38.93 16.24
CA GLY A 601 -8.61 -38.54 17.17
C GLY A 601 -8.44 -37.03 17.25
N SER A 602 -7.73 -36.55 18.27
CA SER A 602 -7.36 -35.14 18.42
C SER A 602 -5.90 -35.02 18.79
N THR A 603 -5.21 -34.05 18.19
CA THR A 603 -3.89 -33.59 18.62
C THR A 603 -3.95 -32.11 18.97
N THR A 604 -3.02 -31.66 19.82
CA THR A 604 -2.87 -30.25 20.17
C THR A 604 -1.50 -29.76 19.72
N VAL A 605 -1.46 -28.59 19.08
CA VAL A 605 -0.27 -27.95 18.54
C VAL A 605 -0.15 -26.57 19.15
N ASP A 606 1.02 -26.27 19.71
CA ASP A 606 1.33 -24.95 20.25
C ASP A 606 1.60 -23.97 19.08
N ILE A 607 1.07 -22.75 19.18
CA ILE A 607 1.32 -21.68 18.21
C ILE A 607 2.47 -20.83 18.77
N ASP A 608 3.57 -20.72 18.02
CA ASP A 608 4.73 -19.92 18.40
C ASP A 608 4.31 -18.49 18.83
N ASP A 609 4.82 -18.04 19.99
CA ASP A 609 4.57 -16.73 20.61
C ASP A 609 3.13 -16.39 21.06
N SER A 610 2.27 -17.38 21.32
CA SER A 610 0.95 -17.13 21.97
C SER A 610 0.54 -18.19 23.00
N ASP A 611 -0.26 -17.81 24.01
CA ASP A 611 -0.93 -18.74 24.95
C ASP A 611 -2.04 -19.59 24.29
N HIS A 612 -2.24 -19.46 22.98
CA HIS A 612 -3.33 -20.11 22.24
C HIS A 612 -2.88 -21.45 21.65
N LYS A 613 -3.63 -22.51 21.95
CA LYS A 613 -3.39 -23.87 21.46
C LYS A 613 -4.34 -24.20 20.32
N ARG A 614 -3.82 -24.77 19.24
CA ARG A 614 -4.59 -25.24 18.08
C ARG A 614 -4.88 -26.73 18.23
N LYS A 615 -6.12 -27.16 17.98
CA LYS A 615 -6.50 -28.57 17.94
C LYS A 615 -6.64 -29.05 16.50
N ILE A 616 -6.07 -30.21 16.20
CA ILE A 616 -6.27 -30.88 14.91
C ILE A 616 -7.12 -32.11 15.17
N ILE A 617 -8.29 -32.17 14.53
CA ILE A 617 -9.21 -33.30 14.60
C ILE A 617 -8.91 -34.24 13.43
N HIS A 618 -8.53 -35.47 13.76
CA HIS A 618 -8.22 -36.53 12.81
C HIS A 618 -9.48 -37.38 12.63
N ILE A 619 -9.99 -37.49 11.40
CA ILE A 619 -11.18 -38.33 11.11
C ILE A 619 -10.82 -39.34 10.04
N LEU A 620 -10.81 -40.62 10.39
CA LEU A 620 -10.62 -41.70 9.44
C LEU A 620 -11.97 -42.36 9.16
N VAL A 621 -12.32 -42.54 7.89
CA VAL A 621 -13.51 -43.28 7.46
C VAL A 621 -13.12 -44.41 6.53
N ASN A 622 -13.69 -45.61 6.73
CA ASN A 622 -13.38 -46.78 5.93
C ASN A 622 -14.38 -47.01 4.79
N PHE A 623 -13.88 -46.94 3.55
CA PHE A 623 -14.58 -47.32 2.33
C PHE A 623 -14.18 -48.71 1.80
N GLY A 624 -13.19 -49.37 2.40
CA GLY A 624 -12.58 -50.60 1.88
C GLY A 624 -13.29 -51.93 2.22
N VAL A 625 -14.35 -51.91 3.03
CA VAL A 625 -15.08 -53.11 3.47
C VAL A 625 -16.58 -52.90 3.23
N LYS A 626 -17.28 -53.91 2.69
CA LYS A 626 -18.75 -53.91 2.57
C LYS A 626 -19.39 -53.97 3.97
N PRO A 627 -20.57 -53.37 4.21
CA PRO A 627 -21.26 -53.59 5.49
C PRO A 627 -21.56 -55.09 5.62
N GLU A 628 -21.39 -55.64 6.82
CA GLU A 628 -21.93 -56.97 7.15
C GLU A 628 -23.46 -56.93 7.15
#